data_AF-A0A1I7KAJ1-F1
#
_entry.id   AF-A0A1I7KAJ1-F1
#
_cell.length_a   1.000
_cell.length_b   1.000
_cell.length_c   1.000
_cell.angle_alpha   90.00
_cell.angle_beta   90.00
_cell.angle_gamma   90.00
#
_symmetry.space_group_name_H-M   'P 1'
#
loop_
_entity.id
_entity.type
_entity.pdbx_description
1 polymer ?
#
loop_
_entity_poly.entity_id
_entity_poly.type
_entity_poly.pdbx_seq_one_letter_code
_entity_poly.pdbx_strand_id
1 'polypeptide(L)'
;MNIAEMKQYIEKKIGAGILGQLSNEGLLFYYRAIKDYNMDVYDADRWAWLNTLFGYNIGESAATSINHWLYENGQDVYDLTHKDKGTLQNICKLELSINLDFSKFLDHTPNFYEYHVA
;
A
#
# COMPACT_ATOMS: atom_id res chain seq x y z
N MET A 1 16.84 -7.94 13.22
CA MET A 1 15.73 -7.70 14.15
C MET A 1 14.67 -8.75 13.87
N ASN A 2 14.17 -9.43 14.90
CA ASN A 2 13.28 -10.59 14.78
C ASN A 2 11.79 -10.17 14.69
N ILE A 3 10.90 -11.12 14.36
CA ILE A 3 9.45 -10.89 14.21
C ILE A 3 8.83 -10.29 15.49
N ALA A 4 9.22 -10.77 16.67
CA ALA A 4 8.68 -10.27 17.94
C ALA A 4 9.06 -8.80 18.19
N GLU A 5 10.30 -8.42 17.86
CA GLU A 5 10.80 -7.05 17.94
C GLU A 5 10.10 -6.12 16.93
N MET A 6 9.85 -6.58 15.69
CA MET A 6 9.06 -5.83 14.69
C MET A 6 7.64 -5.58 15.19
N LYS A 7 6.98 -6.63 15.69
CA LYS A 7 5.63 -6.54 16.24
C LYS A 7 5.53 -5.53 17.37
N GLN A 8 6.42 -5.63 18.36
CA GLN A 8 6.45 -4.67 19.47
C GLN A 8 6.74 -3.23 19.01
N TYR A 9 7.59 -3.04 18.01
CA TYR A 9 7.87 -1.71 17.46
C TYR A 9 6.61 -1.07 16.88
N ILE A 10 5.89 -1.83 16.04
CA ILE A 10 4.68 -1.33 15.41
C ILE A 10 3.58 -1.13 16.46
N GLU A 11 3.39 -2.08 17.38
CA GLU A 11 2.38 -2.03 18.46
C GLU A 11 2.48 -0.73 19.28
N LYS A 12 3.71 -0.30 19.59
CA LYS A 12 3.96 0.96 20.31
C LYS A 12 3.58 2.21 19.52
N LYS A 13 3.57 2.12 18.19
CA LYS A 13 3.28 3.25 17.29
C LYS A 13 1.80 3.34 16.93
N ILE A 14 1.12 2.21 16.78
CA ILE A 14 -0.23 2.16 16.18
C ILE A 14 -1.29 1.54 17.10
N GLY A 15 -0.88 0.99 18.25
CA GLY A 15 -1.75 0.26 19.18
C GLY A 15 -1.88 -1.24 18.85
N ALA A 16 -2.13 -2.05 19.87
CA ALA A 16 -2.08 -3.52 19.79
C ALA A 16 -3.19 -4.19 18.95
N GLY A 17 -4.17 -3.44 18.45
CA GLY A 17 -5.34 -3.98 17.74
C GLY A 17 -5.10 -4.36 16.28
N ILE A 18 -4.09 -3.77 15.61
CA ILE A 18 -3.93 -3.90 14.15
C ILE A 18 -3.04 -5.11 13.78
N LEU A 19 -2.23 -5.62 14.71
CA LEU A 19 -1.20 -6.64 14.43
C LEU A 19 -1.63 -8.09 14.68
N GLY A 20 -2.83 -8.32 15.21
CA GLY A 20 -3.26 -9.66 15.63
C GLY A 20 -3.37 -10.69 14.50
N GLN A 21 -3.46 -10.24 13.24
CA GLN A 21 -3.80 -11.08 12.09
C GLN A 21 -2.86 -10.90 10.88
N LEU A 22 -1.77 -10.14 11.01
CA LEU A 22 -0.84 -9.95 9.89
C LEU A 22 0.04 -11.18 9.69
N SER A 23 0.27 -11.55 8.42
CA SER A 23 1.33 -12.50 8.07
C SER A 23 2.71 -11.91 8.37
N ASN A 24 3.77 -12.73 8.29
CA ASN A 24 5.14 -12.24 8.47
C ASN A 24 5.51 -11.18 7.42
N GLU A 25 5.03 -11.34 6.20
CA GLU A 25 5.19 -10.39 5.09
C GLU A 25 4.47 -9.08 5.38
N GLY A 26 3.23 -9.14 5.87
CA GLY A 26 2.49 -7.96 6.31
C GLY A 26 3.21 -7.23 7.43
N LEU A 27 3.67 -7.97 8.46
CA LEU A 27 4.43 -7.39 9.55
C LEU A 27 5.70 -6.67 9.05
N LEU A 28 6.45 -7.32 8.15
CA LEU A 28 7.66 -6.73 7.56
C LEU A 28 7.33 -5.49 6.74
N PHE A 29 6.23 -5.52 5.97
CA PHE A 29 5.76 -4.38 5.19
C PHE A 29 5.45 -3.16 6.08
N TYR A 30 4.56 -3.29 7.07
CA TYR A 30 4.23 -2.18 7.97
C TYR A 30 5.44 -1.72 8.79
N TYR A 31 6.32 -2.66 9.19
CA TYR A 31 7.56 -2.29 9.88
C TYR A 31 8.40 -1.33 9.04
N ARG A 32 8.63 -1.66 7.76
CA ARG A 32 9.42 -0.82 6.85
C ARG A 32 8.71 0.49 6.54
N ALA A 33 7.40 0.46 6.27
CA ALA A 33 6.60 1.67 6.07
C ALA A 33 6.78 2.67 7.24
N ILE A 34 6.60 2.20 8.47
CA ILE A 34 6.64 3.06 9.66
C ILE A 34 8.07 3.45 10.03
N LYS A 35 9.04 2.53 9.93
CA LYS A 35 10.41 2.79 10.37
C LYS A 35 11.23 3.51 9.31
N ASP A 36 11.23 3.01 8.09
CA ASP A 36 12.16 3.45 7.05
C ASP A 36 11.61 4.66 6.30
N TYR A 37 10.28 4.79 6.21
CA TYR A 37 9.60 5.87 5.49
C TYR A 37 8.81 6.82 6.40
N ASN A 38 8.84 6.60 7.72
CA ASN A 38 8.15 7.42 8.72
C ASN A 38 6.64 7.62 8.43
N MET A 39 6.02 6.62 7.77
CA MET A 39 4.58 6.62 7.52
C MET A 39 3.80 6.32 8.79
N ASP A 40 2.60 6.88 8.88
CA ASP A 40 1.62 6.37 9.83
C ASP A 40 0.99 5.06 9.31
N VAL A 41 0.14 4.45 10.14
CA VAL A 41 -0.49 3.18 9.78
C VAL A 41 -1.46 3.32 8.61
N TYR A 42 -2.08 4.49 8.46
CA TYR A 42 -3.13 4.72 7.47
C TYR A 42 -2.54 4.85 6.07
N ASP A 43 -1.45 5.61 5.94
CA ASP A 43 -0.69 5.71 4.69
C ASP A 43 -0.07 4.36 4.31
N ALA A 44 0.46 3.62 5.30
CA ALA A 44 0.96 2.27 5.06
C ALA A 44 -0.15 1.33 4.55
N ASP A 45 -1.34 1.41 5.11
CA ASP A 45 -2.49 0.58 4.71
C ASP A 45 -2.97 0.91 3.29
N ARG A 46 -3.00 2.19 2.93
CA ARG A 46 -3.30 2.66 1.56
C ARG A 46 -2.25 2.17 0.56
N TRP A 47 -0.98 2.17 0.94
CA TRP A 47 0.07 1.57 0.12
C TRP A 47 -0.13 0.05 -0.02
N ALA A 48 -0.48 -0.66 1.06
CA ALA A 48 -0.78 -2.09 0.98
C ALA A 48 -1.94 -2.38 0.00
N TRP A 49 -2.99 -1.56 0.01
CA TRP A 49 -4.09 -1.68 -0.95
C TRP A 49 -3.64 -1.48 -2.40
N LEU A 50 -2.85 -0.44 -2.67
CA LEU A 50 -2.29 -0.21 -4.01
C LEU A 50 -1.42 -1.38 -4.45
N ASN A 51 -0.51 -1.87 -3.60
CA ASN A 51 0.30 -3.04 -3.90
C ASN A 51 -0.55 -4.27 -4.23
N THR A 52 -1.65 -4.47 -3.50
CA THR A 52 -2.59 -5.57 -3.75
C THR A 52 -3.22 -5.42 -5.15
N LEU A 53 -3.74 -4.24 -5.51
CA LEU A 53 -4.32 -4.00 -6.84
C LEU A 53 -3.30 -4.16 -7.97
N PHE A 54 -2.06 -3.73 -7.76
CA PHE A 54 -0.99 -3.86 -8.75
C PHE A 54 -0.41 -5.28 -8.82
N GLY A 55 -0.60 -6.12 -7.79
CA GLY A 55 -0.04 -7.47 -7.70
C GLY A 55 1.48 -7.51 -7.45
N TYR A 56 2.07 -6.39 -7.02
CA TYR A 56 3.48 -6.30 -6.62
C TYR A 56 3.73 -5.04 -5.78
N ASN A 57 4.94 -4.92 -5.23
CA ASN A 57 5.35 -3.72 -4.51
C ASN A 57 5.68 -2.57 -5.48
N ILE A 58 4.81 -1.57 -5.60
CA ILE A 58 5.01 -0.42 -6.49
C ILE A 58 6.04 0.60 -5.94
N GLY A 59 6.49 0.41 -4.70
CA GLY A 59 7.41 1.31 -4.02
C GLY A 59 6.72 2.49 -3.35
N GLU A 60 7.36 2.98 -2.29
CA GLU A 60 6.83 4.04 -1.41
C GLU A 60 6.48 5.30 -2.21
N SER A 61 7.43 5.85 -2.95
CA SER A 61 7.23 7.11 -3.67
C SER A 61 6.05 7.07 -4.64
N ALA A 62 5.86 5.95 -5.36
CA ALA A 62 4.73 5.81 -6.28
C ALA A 62 3.40 5.71 -5.52
N ALA A 63 3.35 4.92 -4.45
CA ALA A 63 2.16 4.78 -3.62
C ALA A 63 1.75 6.10 -2.97
N THR A 64 2.71 6.85 -2.42
CA THR A 64 2.50 8.17 -1.82
C THR A 64 1.96 9.16 -2.84
N SER A 65 2.57 9.24 -4.03
CA SER A 65 2.11 10.16 -5.09
C SER A 65 0.70 9.83 -5.58
N ILE A 66 0.38 8.55 -5.76
CA ILE A 66 -0.97 8.12 -6.17
C ILE A 66 -1.99 8.45 -5.08
N ASN A 67 -1.71 8.11 -3.82
CA ASN A 67 -2.58 8.39 -2.68
C ASN A 67 -2.86 9.89 -2.55
N HIS A 68 -1.81 10.71 -2.65
CA HIS A 68 -1.93 12.16 -2.56
C HIS A 68 -2.80 12.74 -3.68
N TRP A 69 -2.56 12.31 -4.93
CA TRP A 69 -3.36 12.77 -6.07
C TRP A 69 -4.84 12.41 -5.92
N LEU A 70 -5.15 11.18 -5.49
CA LEU A 70 -6.53 10.76 -5.27
C LEU A 70 -7.21 11.62 -4.20
N TYR A 71 -6.53 11.85 -3.07
CA TYR A 71 -7.03 12.71 -2.00
C TYR A 71 -7.31 14.14 -2.48
N GLU A 72 -6.38 14.76 -3.21
CA GLU A 72 -6.56 16.11 -3.76
C GLU A 72 -7.72 16.19 -4.77
N ASN A 73 -8.06 15.07 -5.42
CA ASN A 73 -9.15 14.95 -6.37
C ASN A 73 -10.44 14.36 -5.76
N GLY A 74 -10.52 14.29 -4.42
CA GLY A 74 -11.71 13.86 -3.69
C GLY A 74 -12.06 12.38 -3.83
N GLN A 75 -11.06 11.54 -4.12
CA GLN A 75 -11.19 10.08 -4.25
C GLN A 75 -10.48 9.37 -3.09
N ASP A 76 -11.09 8.31 -2.56
CA ASP A 76 -10.42 7.44 -1.60
C ASP A 76 -9.67 6.31 -2.33
N VAL A 77 -8.45 6.01 -1.89
CA VAL A 77 -7.67 4.85 -2.35
C VAL A 77 -8.47 3.55 -2.16
N TYR A 78 -9.24 3.44 -1.07
CA TYR A 78 -10.03 2.23 -0.80
C TYR A 78 -11.24 2.06 -1.72
N ASP A 79 -11.66 3.12 -2.43
CA ASP A 79 -12.73 3.01 -3.42
C ASP A 79 -12.22 2.41 -4.75
N LEU A 80 -10.90 2.30 -4.92
CA LEU A 80 -10.30 1.72 -6.12
C LEU A 80 -10.56 0.22 -6.22
N THR A 81 -10.87 -0.22 -7.43
CA THR A 81 -11.14 -1.61 -7.77
C THR A 81 -10.38 -2.04 -9.02
N HIS A 82 -10.49 -3.31 -9.42
CA HIS A 82 -9.93 -3.78 -10.68
C HIS A 82 -10.41 -2.99 -11.91
N LYS A 83 -11.61 -2.40 -11.84
CA LYS A 83 -12.20 -1.62 -12.94
C LYS A 83 -11.48 -0.29 -13.16
N ASP A 84 -10.74 0.19 -12.18
CA ASP A 84 -10.06 1.48 -12.20
C ASP A 84 -8.67 1.41 -12.83
N LYS A 85 -8.27 0.23 -13.34
CA LYS A 85 -6.99 0.01 -14.04
C LYS A 85 -6.68 1.09 -15.08
N GLY A 86 -7.65 1.41 -15.95
CA GLY A 86 -7.47 2.42 -17.00
C GLY A 86 -7.31 3.83 -16.45
N THR A 87 -8.09 4.18 -15.43
CA THR A 87 -8.01 5.47 -14.74
C THR A 87 -6.65 5.63 -14.05
N LEU A 88 -6.21 4.63 -13.28
CA LEU A 88 -4.92 4.64 -12.61
C LEU A 88 -3.75 4.70 -13.59
N GLN A 89 -3.86 4.01 -14.74
CA GLN A 89 -2.85 4.08 -15.79
C GLN A 89 -2.70 5.51 -16.34
N ASN A 90 -3.82 6.21 -16.54
CA ASN A 90 -3.81 7.61 -16.98
C ASN A 90 -3.25 8.53 -15.89
N ILE A 91 -3.67 8.39 -14.63
CA ILE A 91 -3.13 9.17 -13.51
C ILE A 91 -1.61 9.01 -13.42
N CYS A 92 -1.13 7.77 -13.39
CA CYS A 92 0.31 7.49 -13.28
C CYS A 92 1.07 8.13 -14.44
N LYS A 93 0.61 7.95 -15.68
CA LYS A 93 1.35 8.37 -16.87
C LYS A 93 1.24 9.86 -17.17
N LEU A 94 0.04 10.43 -17.07
CA LEU A 94 -0.26 11.78 -17.55
C LEU A 94 -0.13 12.83 -16.44
N GLU A 95 -0.56 12.49 -15.23
CA GLU A 95 -0.59 13.45 -14.11
C GLU A 95 0.70 13.36 -13.27
N LEU A 96 1.19 12.14 -13.03
CA LEU A 96 2.30 11.92 -12.10
C LEU A 96 3.64 11.62 -12.78
N SER A 97 3.65 11.37 -14.10
CA SER A 97 4.85 10.94 -14.85
C SER A 97 5.54 9.70 -14.24
N ILE A 98 4.77 8.80 -13.63
CA ILE A 98 5.21 7.53 -13.05
C ILE A 98 4.96 6.41 -14.06
N ASN A 99 5.98 5.57 -14.27
CA ASN A 99 5.87 4.39 -15.13
C ASN A 99 5.76 3.12 -14.28
N LEU A 100 4.56 2.54 -14.21
CA LEU A 100 4.28 1.28 -13.50
C LEU A 100 3.90 0.17 -14.49
N ASP A 101 4.19 -1.06 -14.11
CA ASP A 101 3.75 -2.25 -14.86
C ASP A 101 2.29 -2.58 -14.51
N PHE A 102 1.37 -2.30 -15.43
CA PHE A 102 -0.04 -2.65 -15.29
C PHE A 102 -0.38 -4.06 -15.80
N SER A 103 0.58 -4.82 -16.33
CA SER A 103 0.31 -6.19 -16.79
C SER A 103 -0.08 -7.14 -15.66
N LYS A 104 0.39 -6.85 -14.44
CA LYS A 104 0.09 -7.59 -13.19
C LYS A 104 -1.13 -7.09 -12.43
N PHE A 105 -1.70 -5.96 -12.86
CA PHE A 105 -2.84 -5.36 -12.19
C PHE A 105 -4.02 -6.34 -12.19
N LEU A 106 -4.59 -6.57 -11.01
CA LEU A 106 -5.60 -7.60 -10.78
C LEU A 106 -6.82 -7.42 -11.70
N ASP A 107 -7.40 -8.54 -12.12
CA ASP A 107 -8.60 -8.61 -12.94
C ASP A 107 -9.90 -8.72 -12.12
N HIS A 108 -9.78 -8.74 -10.79
CA HIS A 108 -10.87 -8.80 -9.83
C HIS A 108 -10.56 -7.91 -8.61
N THR A 109 -11.60 -7.49 -7.89
CA THR A 109 -11.40 -6.73 -6.64
C THR A 109 -11.06 -7.71 -5.52
N PRO A 110 -9.91 -7.57 -4.86
CA PRO A 110 -9.49 -8.47 -3.79
C PRO A 110 -10.33 -8.22 -2.53
N ASN A 111 -10.55 -9.29 -1.75
CA ASN A 111 -11.28 -9.23 -0.46
C ASN A 111 -10.35 -9.11 0.75
N PHE A 112 -9.04 -9.18 0.53
CA PHE A 112 -7.98 -9.13 1.55
C PHE A 112 -6.71 -8.54 0.93
N TYR A 113 -5.81 -8.03 1.77
CA TYR A 113 -4.53 -7.50 1.31
C TYR A 113 -3.53 -8.60 0.95
N GLU A 114 -2.77 -8.36 -0.11
CA GLU A 114 -1.58 -9.14 -0.46
C GLU A 114 -0.34 -8.29 -0.19
N TYR A 115 0.48 -8.74 0.76
CA TYR A 115 1.66 -8.01 1.18
C TYR A 115 2.86 -8.37 0.31
N HIS A 116 3.19 -7.46 -0.61
CA HIS A 116 4.39 -7.56 -1.43
C HIS A 116 5.54 -6.80 -0.77
N VAL A 117 6.56 -7.53 -0.32
CA VAL A 117 7.81 -6.96 0.24
C VAL A 117 8.91 -6.99 -0.83
N ALA A 118 9.68 -5.90 -0.93
CA ALA A 118 10.84 -5.81 -1.83
C ALA A 118 12.11 -6.33 -1.16
#